data_AF-A0AAV5TEF6-F1
#
_entry.id   AF-A0AAV5TEF6-F1
#
_cell.length_a   1.000
_cell.length_b   1.000
_cell.length_c   1.000
_cell.angle_alpha   90.00
_cell.angle_beta   90.00
_cell.angle_gamma   90.00
#
_symmetry.space_group_name_H-M   'P 1'
#
loop_
_entity.id
_entity.type
_entity.pdbx_description
1 polymer ?
#
loop_
_entity_poly.entity_id
_entity_poly.type
_entity_poly.pdbx_seq_one_letter_code
_entity_poly.pdbx_strand_id
1 'polypeptide(L)'
;DGSHASLAIVKELFYETHPETVDVGWMVMDWLDEVLYSLNLQVVAATMIIMFGSLSTATTLAWQTYRDILRTTTMSSRHRAIHYTLLAAVCAQTFVPVFCVYIPYFLIIMCPFLSLPGFGMVDHFSLLVSVFPGWDAAIIIIMIRDYRVGLARRLGVMREQKIVMMNTQFTSAVRTSL
;
A
#
# COMPACT_ATOMS: atom_id res chain seq x y z
N ASP A 1 21.27 3.06 -34.89
CA ASP A 1 22.58 3.68 -34.56
C ASP A 1 22.58 4.78 -33.52
N GLY A 2 21.50 5.55 -33.29
CA GLY A 2 21.51 6.60 -32.26
C GLY A 2 21.45 6.13 -30.80
N SER A 3 20.76 5.01 -30.51
CA SER A 3 20.48 4.57 -29.12
C SER A 3 21.71 4.01 -28.38
N HIS A 4 22.61 3.33 -29.09
CA HIS A 4 23.84 2.79 -28.50
C HIS A 4 24.84 3.88 -28.09
N ALA A 5 24.87 5.00 -28.82
CA ALA A 5 25.76 6.11 -28.54
C ALA A 5 25.35 6.87 -27.25
N SER A 6 24.05 7.09 -27.05
CA SER A 6 23.54 7.74 -25.83
C SER A 6 23.76 6.89 -24.58
N LEU A 7 23.68 5.57 -24.69
CA LEU A 7 23.90 4.64 -23.58
C LEU A 7 25.37 4.59 -23.12
N ALA A 8 26.31 4.70 -24.07
CA ALA A 8 27.74 4.78 -23.75
C ALA A 8 28.08 6.04 -22.95
N ILE A 9 27.54 7.19 -23.36
CA ILE A 9 27.76 8.49 -22.71
C ILE A 9 27.20 8.50 -21.29
N VAL A 10 26.01 7.91 -21.08
CA VAL A 10 25.39 7.83 -19.74
C VAL A 10 26.16 6.90 -18.81
N LYS A 11 26.68 5.77 -19.33
CA LYS A 11 27.55 4.87 -18.55
C LYS A 11 28.83 5.58 -18.12
N GLU A 12 29.48 6.29 -19.04
CA GLU A 12 30.74 7.00 -18.78
C GLU A 12 30.58 8.10 -17.73
N LEU A 13 29.54 8.93 -17.83
CA LEU A 13 29.19 9.97 -16.83
C LEU A 13 28.88 9.39 -15.45
N PHE A 14 28.26 8.21 -15.39
CA PHE A 14 27.92 7.57 -14.12
C PHE A 14 29.17 7.04 -13.39
N TYR A 15 30.10 6.41 -14.13
CA TYR A 15 31.38 5.94 -13.59
C TYR A 15 32.29 7.08 -13.11
N GLU A 16 32.18 8.26 -13.73
CA GLU A 16 32.93 9.44 -13.30
C GLU A 16 32.40 10.03 -11.98
N THR A 17 31.10 9.85 -11.71
CA THR A 17 30.43 10.49 -10.56
C THR A 17 30.40 9.59 -9.30
N HIS A 18 30.44 8.27 -9.44
CA HIS A 18 30.36 7.32 -8.32
C HIS A 18 31.50 6.29 -8.38
N PRO A 19 32.49 6.34 -7.46
CA PRO A 19 33.64 5.44 -7.47
C PRO A 19 33.35 4.00 -6.99
N GLU A 20 32.10 3.68 -6.65
CA GLU A 20 31.69 2.32 -6.28
C GLU A 20 30.95 1.65 -7.44
N THR A 21 31.48 0.50 -7.88
CA THR A 21 30.86 -0.37 -8.88
C THR A 21 29.64 -1.06 -8.27
N VAL A 22 28.46 -0.49 -8.48
CA VAL A 22 27.19 -1.10 -8.09
C VAL A 22 26.86 -2.23 -9.08
N ASP A 23 27.45 -3.40 -8.85
CA ASP A 23 27.33 -4.61 -9.70
C ASP A 23 25.91 -5.22 -9.75
N VAL A 24 25.01 -4.80 -8.84
CA VAL A 24 23.75 -5.54 -8.59
C VAL A 24 22.48 -4.69 -8.75
N GLY A 25 22.59 -3.35 -8.64
CA GLY A 25 21.44 -2.44 -8.64
C GLY A 25 20.92 -2.09 -10.04
N TRP A 26 21.75 -2.29 -11.07
CA TRP A 26 21.44 -2.00 -12.46
C TRP A 26 20.81 -3.18 -13.23
N MET A 27 20.44 -4.29 -12.58
CA MET A 27 19.91 -5.51 -13.26
C MET A 27 18.71 -5.28 -14.20
N VAL A 28 17.98 -4.17 -14.07
CA VAL A 28 16.91 -3.78 -15.01
C VAL A 28 17.44 -2.98 -16.21
N MET A 29 18.56 -2.27 -16.06
CA MET A 29 19.20 -1.45 -17.08
C MET A 29 20.34 -2.15 -17.83
N ASP A 30 20.79 -3.34 -17.40
CA ASP A 30 21.69 -4.21 -18.17
C ASP A 30 20.95 -4.92 -19.33
N TRP A 31 20.00 -4.20 -19.91
CA TRP A 31 18.98 -4.59 -20.89
C TRP A 31 19.54 -4.80 -22.30
N LEU A 32 20.83 -5.14 -22.39
CA LEU A 32 21.60 -5.21 -23.63
C LEU A 32 22.41 -6.50 -23.80
N ASP A 33 22.22 -7.49 -22.92
CA ASP A 33 22.66 -8.87 -23.14
C ASP A 33 21.47 -9.76 -23.57
N GLU A 34 21.60 -10.42 -24.72
CA GLU A 34 20.55 -11.19 -25.41
C GLU A 34 19.89 -12.29 -24.55
N VAL A 35 20.58 -12.78 -23.52
CA VAL A 35 20.08 -13.84 -22.62
C VAL A 35 19.18 -13.30 -21.50
N LEU A 36 19.41 -12.05 -21.04
CA LEU A 36 18.70 -11.45 -19.91
C LEU A 36 17.35 -10.82 -20.31
N TYR A 37 17.14 -10.55 -21.60
CA TYR A 37 15.92 -9.93 -22.14
C TYR A 37 14.66 -10.75 -21.84
N SER A 38 14.73 -12.07 -22.01
CA SER A 38 13.56 -12.95 -21.85
C SER A 38 13.10 -13.02 -20.39
N LEU A 39 14.03 -13.09 -19.44
CA LEU A 39 13.75 -13.15 -18.01
C LEU A 39 13.23 -11.82 -17.48
N ASN A 40 13.84 -10.70 -17.89
CA ASN A 40 13.36 -9.37 -17.51
C ASN A 40 11.96 -9.06 -18.08
N LEU A 41 11.70 -9.45 -19.33
CA LEU A 41 10.36 -9.30 -19.94
C LEU A 41 9.31 -10.15 -19.21
N GLN A 42 9.66 -11.38 -18.79
CA GLN A 42 8.78 -12.23 -17.99
C GLN A 42 8.51 -11.63 -16.61
N VAL A 43 9.51 -11.07 -15.93
CA VAL A 43 9.35 -10.41 -14.63
C VAL A 43 8.46 -9.17 -14.75
N VAL A 44 8.65 -8.35 -15.78
CA VAL A 44 7.80 -7.19 -16.07
C VAL A 44 6.36 -7.63 -16.36
N ALA A 45 6.16 -8.62 -17.23
CA ALA A 45 4.84 -9.14 -17.56
C ALA A 45 4.13 -9.75 -16.34
N ALA A 46 4.83 -10.55 -15.54
CA ALA A 46 4.32 -11.13 -14.31
C ALA A 46 3.92 -10.02 -13.30
N THR A 47 4.74 -8.98 -13.16
CA THR A 47 4.45 -7.87 -12.24
C THR A 47 3.22 -7.08 -12.68
N MET A 48 3.05 -6.85 -13.99
CA MET A 48 1.84 -6.21 -14.53
C MET A 48 0.60 -7.07 -14.27
N ILE A 49 0.68 -8.39 -14.51
CA ILE A 49 -0.43 -9.32 -14.21
C ILE A 49 -0.82 -9.27 -12.73
N ILE A 50 0.17 -9.28 -11.83
CA ILE A 50 -0.08 -9.20 -10.39
C ILE A 50 -0.72 -7.85 -10.02
N MET A 51 -0.23 -6.75 -10.59
CA MET A 51 -0.73 -5.40 -10.31
C MET A 51 -2.19 -5.22 -10.75
N PHE A 52 -2.50 -5.54 -12.01
CA PHE A 52 -3.86 -5.43 -12.53
C PHE A 52 -4.80 -6.51 -11.94
N GLY A 53 -4.29 -7.71 -11.69
CA GLY A 53 -5.03 -8.80 -11.05
C GLY A 53 -5.42 -8.47 -9.61
N SER A 54 -4.49 -7.93 -8.82
CA SER A 54 -4.78 -7.51 -7.44
C SER A 54 -5.78 -6.34 -7.38
N LEU A 55 -5.64 -5.36 -8.27
CA LEU A 55 -6.58 -4.22 -8.30
C LEU A 55 -7.99 -4.64 -8.74
N SER A 56 -8.10 -5.49 -9.76
CA SER A 56 -9.39 -5.99 -10.26
C SER A 56 -10.11 -6.89 -9.24
N THR A 57 -9.38 -7.75 -8.55
CA THR A 57 -9.95 -8.55 -7.45
C THR A 57 -10.36 -7.65 -6.29
N ALA A 58 -9.52 -6.71 -5.85
CA ALA A 58 -9.84 -5.78 -4.77
C ALA A 58 -11.10 -4.95 -5.08
N THR A 59 -11.21 -4.38 -6.28
CA THR A 59 -12.39 -3.61 -6.70
C THR A 59 -13.65 -4.48 -6.78
N THR A 60 -13.52 -5.72 -7.24
CA THR A 60 -14.64 -6.67 -7.33
C THR A 60 -15.13 -7.07 -5.94
N LEU A 61 -14.23 -7.37 -5.01
CA LEU A 61 -14.55 -7.69 -3.61
C LEU A 61 -15.14 -6.47 -2.89
N ALA A 62 -14.59 -5.28 -3.13
CA ALA A 62 -15.10 -4.03 -2.59
C ALA A 62 -16.53 -3.76 -3.06
N TRP A 63 -16.78 -3.95 -4.36
CA TRP A 63 -18.10 -3.82 -4.97
C TRP A 63 -19.11 -4.83 -4.43
N GLN A 64 -18.73 -6.11 -4.32
CA GLN A 64 -19.58 -7.15 -3.74
C GLN A 64 -19.92 -6.84 -2.29
N THR A 65 -18.93 -6.46 -1.48
CA THR A 65 -19.13 -6.08 -0.07
C THR A 65 -20.09 -4.89 0.05
N TYR A 66 -19.90 -3.86 -0.78
CA TYR A 66 -20.79 -2.69 -0.81
C TYR A 66 -22.23 -3.07 -1.19
N ARG A 67 -22.39 -3.95 -2.18
CA ARG A 67 -23.70 -4.45 -2.61
C ARG A 67 -24.38 -5.30 -1.54
N ASP A 68 -23.65 -6.17 -0.86
CA ASP A 68 -24.18 -7.03 0.20
C ASP A 68 -24.61 -6.23 1.42
N ILE A 69 -23.87 -5.17 1.76
CA ILE A 69 -24.23 -4.17 2.78
C ILE A 69 -25.56 -3.48 2.43
N LEU A 70 -25.77 -3.14 1.16
CA LEU A 70 -26.99 -2.47 0.69
C LEU A 70 -28.19 -3.41 0.60
N ARG A 71 -27.98 -4.67 0.19
CA ARG A 71 -29.06 -5.65 0.02
C ARG A 71 -29.52 -6.30 1.32
N THR A 72 -28.64 -6.38 2.32
CA THR A 72 -28.96 -7.08 3.55
C THR A 72 -29.80 -6.21 4.49
N THR A 73 -31.09 -6.54 4.58
CA THR A 73 -32.05 -5.89 5.50
C THR A 73 -32.04 -6.47 6.91
N THR A 74 -31.43 -7.66 7.10
CA THR A 74 -31.39 -8.42 8.35
C THR A 74 -30.14 -8.14 9.21
N MET A 75 -29.18 -7.36 8.72
CA MET A 75 -27.95 -7.05 9.47
C MET A 75 -28.18 -5.93 10.47
N SER A 76 -27.73 -6.16 11.71
CA SER A 76 -27.74 -5.12 12.74
C SER A 76 -26.96 -3.88 12.25
N SER A 77 -27.44 -2.68 12.59
CA SER A 77 -26.81 -1.42 12.20
C SER A 77 -25.34 -1.34 12.64
N ARG A 78 -24.99 -2.02 13.74
CA ARG A 78 -23.62 -2.12 14.26
C ARG A 78 -22.69 -2.93 13.34
N HIS A 79 -23.13 -4.11 12.89
CA HIS A 79 -22.33 -4.92 11.96
C HIS A 79 -22.13 -4.18 10.63
N ARG A 80 -23.17 -3.52 10.12
CA ARG A 80 -23.10 -2.72 8.90
C ARG A 80 -22.06 -1.61 8.97
N ALA A 81 -22.01 -0.89 10.09
CA ALA A 81 -21.03 0.17 10.32
C ALA A 81 -19.59 -0.36 10.35
N ILE A 82 -19.36 -1.54 10.95
CA ILE A 82 -18.03 -2.18 10.98
C ILE A 82 -17.59 -2.56 9.57
N HIS A 83 -18.43 -3.24 8.79
CA HIS A 83 -18.09 -3.63 7.42
C HIS A 83 -17.79 -2.42 6.52
N TYR A 84 -18.55 -1.33 6.65
CA TYR A 84 -18.31 -0.11 5.87
C TYR A 84 -16.99 0.58 6.26
N THR A 85 -16.68 0.63 7.56
CA THR A 85 -15.43 1.22 8.06
C THR A 85 -14.21 0.39 7.61
N LEU A 86 -14.33 -0.94 7.65
CA LEU A 86 -13.30 -1.85 7.17
C LEU A 86 -13.10 -1.71 5.65
N LEU A 87 -14.18 -1.66 4.88
CA LEU A 87 -14.12 -1.44 3.44
C LEU A 87 -13.43 -0.10 3.10
N ALA A 88 -13.82 0.98 3.77
CA ALA A 88 -13.18 2.28 3.60
C ALA A 88 -11.69 2.25 3.97
N ALA A 89 -11.32 1.52 5.03
CA ALA A 89 -9.93 1.36 5.45
C ALA A 89 -9.09 0.61 4.42
N VAL A 90 -9.63 -0.48 3.87
CA VAL A 90 -8.98 -1.26 2.80
C VAL A 90 -8.84 -0.40 1.53
N CYS A 91 -9.86 0.37 1.15
CA CYS A 91 -9.74 1.29 0.01
C CYS A 91 -8.63 2.32 0.23
N ALA A 92 -8.56 2.95 1.40
CA ALA A 92 -7.51 3.91 1.73
C ALA A 92 -6.11 3.27 1.74
N GLN A 93 -5.98 2.06 2.29
CA GLN A 93 -4.73 1.29 2.22
C GLN A 93 -4.35 0.96 0.80
N THR A 94 -5.30 0.66 -0.08
CA THR A 94 -5.00 0.32 -1.49
C THR A 94 -4.48 1.54 -2.25
N PHE A 95 -4.90 2.76 -1.91
CA PHE A 95 -4.41 3.98 -2.56
C PHE A 95 -2.93 4.26 -2.28
N VAL A 96 -2.44 3.97 -1.08
CA VAL A 96 -1.05 4.27 -0.68
C VAL A 96 0.01 3.52 -1.51
N PRO A 97 -0.01 2.18 -1.65
CA PRO A 97 0.91 1.47 -2.52
C PRO A 97 0.69 1.82 -3.99
N VAL A 98 -0.54 2.17 -4.40
CA VAL A 98 -0.77 2.62 -5.78
C VAL A 98 0.04 3.88 -6.09
N PHE A 99 0.00 4.88 -5.22
CA PHE A 99 0.75 6.13 -5.43
C PHE A 99 2.24 6.02 -5.11
N CYS A 100 2.61 5.31 -4.04
CA CYS A 100 4.00 5.25 -3.57
C CYS A 100 4.83 4.15 -4.23
N VAL A 101 4.19 3.10 -4.77
CA VAL A 101 4.89 1.92 -5.31
C VAL A 101 4.49 1.69 -6.76
N TYR A 102 3.20 1.57 -7.09
CA TYR A 102 2.78 1.14 -8.41
C TYR A 102 3.04 2.21 -9.48
N ILE A 103 2.76 3.48 -9.20
CA ILE A 103 3.05 4.57 -10.14
C ILE A 103 4.55 4.72 -10.39
N PRO A 104 5.44 4.83 -9.37
CA PRO A 104 6.88 4.89 -9.59
C PRO A 104 7.41 3.67 -10.33
N TYR A 105 6.92 2.47 -10.00
CA TYR A 105 7.34 1.24 -10.64
C TYR A 105 6.91 1.18 -12.12
N PHE A 106 5.68 1.61 -12.41
CA PHE A 106 5.19 1.75 -13.78
C PHE A 106 6.02 2.76 -14.58
N LEU A 107 6.35 3.91 -13.99
CA LEU A 107 7.20 4.92 -14.64
C LEU A 107 8.62 4.41 -14.88
N ILE A 108 9.23 3.72 -13.91
CA ILE A 108 10.57 3.11 -14.07
C ILE A 108 10.56 2.08 -15.20
N ILE A 109 9.51 1.24 -15.29
CA ILE A 109 9.35 0.27 -16.36
C ILE A 109 9.13 0.95 -17.71
N MET A 110 8.35 2.03 -17.77
CA MET A 110 7.99 2.69 -19.03
C MET A 110 9.04 3.68 -19.54
N CYS A 111 9.89 4.25 -18.67
CA CYS A 111 10.98 5.15 -19.05
C CYS A 111 11.88 4.60 -20.18
N PRO A 112 12.40 3.35 -20.13
CA PRO A 112 13.20 2.80 -21.22
C PRO A 112 12.40 2.63 -22.52
N PHE A 113 11.11 2.28 -22.46
CA PHE A 113 10.25 2.21 -23.66
C PHE A 113 9.94 3.59 -24.25
N LEU A 114 9.91 4.64 -23.42
CA LEU A 114 9.65 6.02 -23.81
C LEU A 114 10.93 6.82 -24.12
N SER A 115 12.11 6.21 -24.01
CA SER A 115 13.43 6.88 -24.15
C SER A 115 13.58 8.11 -23.23
N LEU A 116 12.98 8.08 -22.04
CA LEU A 116 13.06 9.17 -21.07
C LEU A 116 14.29 8.99 -20.15
N PRO A 117 15.03 10.07 -19.83
CA PRO A 117 16.10 10.00 -18.84
C PRO A 117 15.50 9.62 -17.48
N GLY A 118 16.04 8.59 -16.83
CA GLY A 118 15.56 8.14 -15.52
C GLY A 118 15.64 9.28 -14.50
N PHE A 119 14.48 9.78 -14.05
CA PHE A 119 14.34 11.00 -13.24
C PHE A 119 14.80 10.85 -11.77
N GLY A 120 15.93 10.19 -11.48
CA GLY A 120 16.42 9.98 -10.10
C GLY A 120 15.46 9.18 -9.20
N MET A 121 14.36 8.66 -9.76
CA MET A 121 13.36 7.90 -9.02
C MET A 121 13.90 6.57 -8.49
N VAL A 122 14.93 6.01 -9.14
CA VAL A 122 15.56 4.75 -8.74
C VAL A 122 16.19 4.87 -7.34
N ASP A 123 16.84 6.00 -7.05
CA ASP A 123 17.54 6.23 -5.78
C ASP A 123 16.55 6.39 -4.61
N HIS A 124 15.37 6.95 -4.87
CA HIS A 124 14.36 7.24 -3.86
C HIS A 124 13.35 6.10 -3.69
N PHE A 125 13.23 5.22 -4.69
CA PHE A 125 12.29 4.11 -4.71
C PHE A 125 12.54 3.12 -3.57
N SER A 126 13.80 2.76 -3.31
CA SER A 126 14.15 1.80 -2.26
C SER A 126 13.74 2.30 -0.87
N LEU A 127 13.92 3.60 -0.61
CA LEU A 127 13.43 4.25 0.61
C LEU A 127 11.90 4.22 0.69
N LEU A 128 11.19 4.61 -0.38
CA LEU A 128 9.72 4.60 -0.41
C LEU A 128 9.13 3.20 -0.14
N VAL A 129 9.73 2.17 -0.73
CA VAL A 129 9.34 0.76 -0.52
C VAL A 129 9.64 0.31 0.92
N SER A 130 10.77 0.72 1.50
CA SER A 130 11.15 0.32 2.86
C SER A 130 10.21 0.86 3.95
N VAL A 131 9.65 2.06 3.76
CA VAL A 131 8.76 2.72 4.72
C VAL A 131 7.29 2.33 4.48
N PHE A 132 6.97 1.74 3.33
CA PHE A 132 5.61 1.35 2.96
C PHE A 132 4.90 0.48 4.03
N PRO A 133 5.50 -0.60 4.58
CA PRO A 133 4.83 -1.42 5.59
C PRO A 133 4.45 -0.64 6.86
N GLY A 134 5.27 0.36 7.22
CA GLY A 134 4.99 1.24 8.37
C GLY A 134 3.81 2.18 8.11
N TRP A 135 3.75 2.77 6.92
CA TRP A 135 2.63 3.62 6.52
C TRP A 135 1.31 2.85 6.38
N ASP A 136 1.35 1.65 5.80
CA ASP A 136 0.18 0.78 5.66
C ASP A 136 -0.40 0.43 7.05
N ALA A 137 0.47 0.04 7.98
CA ALA A 137 0.11 -0.22 9.37
C ALA A 137 -0.44 1.03 10.09
N ALA A 138 0.10 2.21 9.83
CA ALA A 138 -0.40 3.46 10.42
C ALA A 138 -1.84 3.77 9.95
N ILE A 139 -2.13 3.59 8.67
CA ILE A 139 -3.44 3.91 8.09
C ILE A 139 -4.54 2.98 8.61
N ILE A 140 -4.31 1.67 8.66
CA ILE A 140 -5.26 0.71 9.24
C ILE A 140 -5.55 1.04 10.70
N ILE A 141 -4.51 1.35 11.48
CA ILE A 141 -4.64 1.67 12.91
C ILE A 141 -5.44 2.95 13.10
N ILE A 142 -5.21 3.99 12.29
CA ILE A 142 -5.91 5.28 12.42
C ILE A 142 -7.36 5.21 11.93
N MET A 143 -7.65 4.49 10.84
CA MET A 143 -9.00 4.45 10.28
C MET A 143 -9.95 3.54 11.06
N ILE A 144 -9.48 2.42 11.60
CA ILE A 144 -10.35 1.48 12.29
C ILE A 144 -10.40 1.84 13.78
N ARG A 145 -11.57 2.33 14.20
CA ARG A 145 -11.83 2.76 15.59
C ARG A 145 -11.48 1.69 16.62
N ASP A 146 -11.75 0.43 16.34
CA ASP A 146 -11.44 -0.69 17.23
C ASP A 146 -9.93 -0.90 17.40
N TYR A 147 -9.12 -0.65 16.35
CA TYR A 147 -7.66 -0.68 16.47
C TYR A 147 -7.11 0.49 17.28
N ARG A 148 -7.66 1.70 17.11
CA ARG A 148 -7.29 2.85 17.97
C ARG A 148 -7.60 2.61 19.43
N VAL A 149 -8.78 2.05 19.72
CA VAL A 149 -9.21 1.72 21.09
C VAL A 149 -8.36 0.60 21.65
N GLY A 150 -8.04 -0.43 20.87
CA GLY A 150 -7.13 -1.52 21.26
C GLY A 150 -5.72 -1.02 21.56
N LEU A 151 -5.18 -0.14 20.73
CA LEU A 151 -3.87 0.48 20.93
C LEU A 151 -3.86 1.37 22.18
N ALA A 152 -4.87 2.23 22.34
CA ALA A 152 -5.01 3.09 23.51
C ALA A 152 -5.21 2.29 24.82
N ARG A 153 -5.85 1.11 24.75
CA ARG A 153 -5.96 0.16 25.87
C ARG A 153 -4.62 -0.49 26.19
N ARG A 154 -3.86 -0.94 25.18
CA ARG A 154 -2.51 -1.51 25.39
C ARG A 154 -1.50 -0.49 25.90
N LEU A 155 -1.60 0.76 25.46
CA LEU A 155 -0.77 1.87 25.91
C LEU A 155 -1.23 2.47 27.26
N GLY A 156 -2.27 1.92 27.89
CA GLY A 156 -2.76 2.35 29.22
C GLY A 156 -3.47 3.70 29.24
N VAL A 157 -3.76 4.30 28.09
CA VAL A 157 -4.35 5.64 27.95
C VAL A 157 -5.87 5.63 28.16
N MET A 158 -6.55 4.51 27.88
CA MET A 158 -8.00 4.37 28.14
C MET A 158 -8.27 3.66 29.46
N ARG A 159 -8.48 4.43 30.54
CA ARG A 159 -9.12 3.95 31.77
C ARG A 159 -10.57 3.54 31.47
N GLU A 160 -10.98 2.39 31.98
CA GLU A 160 -12.31 1.79 31.82
C GLU A 160 -13.44 2.73 32.30
N GLN A 161 -14.00 3.55 31.42
CA GLN A 161 -15.19 4.35 31.77
C GLN A 161 -16.52 3.58 31.58
N LYS A 162 -16.52 2.42 30.92
CA LYS A 162 -17.76 1.71 30.56
C LYS A 162 -18.30 0.75 31.62
N ILE A 163 -17.44 0.21 32.50
CA ILE A 163 -17.89 -0.71 33.57
C ILE A 163 -18.46 0.07 34.76
N VAL A 164 -17.94 1.27 35.03
CA VAL A 164 -18.41 2.11 36.14
C VAL A 164 -19.81 2.67 35.87
N MET A 165 -20.09 3.21 34.68
CA MET A 165 -21.41 3.81 34.38
C MET A 165 -22.58 2.81 34.43
N MET A 166 -22.37 1.55 34.01
CA MET A 166 -23.42 0.53 34.02
C MET A 166 -23.78 0.12 35.46
N ASN A 167 -22.80 0.08 36.35
CA ASN A 167 -23.02 -0.25 37.76
C ASN A 167 -23.66 0.93 38.53
N THR A 168 -23.29 2.18 38.18
CA THR A 168 -23.92 3.38 38.77
C THR A 168 -25.39 3.50 38.37
N GLN A 169 -25.74 3.23 37.10
CA GLN A 169 -27.12 3.28 36.60
C GLN A 169 -28.02 2.22 37.29
N PHE A 170 -27.51 1.00 37.47
CA PHE A 170 -28.25 -0.07 38.15
C PHE A 170 -28.47 0.26 39.64
N THR A 171 -27.45 0.81 40.31
CA THR A 171 -27.54 1.21 41.73
C THR A 171 -28.51 2.38 41.94
N SER A 172 -28.54 3.36 41.02
CA SER A 172 -29.52 4.45 41.08
C SER A 172 -30.95 3.99 40.81
N ALA A 173 -31.15 3.06 39.87
CA ALA A 173 -32.48 2.54 39.54
C ALA A 173 -33.09 1.74 40.70
N VAL A 174 -32.28 0.91 41.37
CA VAL A 174 -32.70 0.12 42.55
C VAL A 174 -33.03 1.03 43.74
N ARG A 175 -32.30 2.14 43.92
CA ARG A 175 -32.56 3.11 45.00
C ARG A 175 -33.84 3.91 44.81
N THR A 176 -34.27 4.14 43.58
CA THR A 176 -35.54 4.83 43.28
C THR A 176 -36.77 3.92 43.31
N SER A 177 -36.59 2.60 43.40
CA SER A 177 -37.68 1.61 43.44
C SER A 177 -37.97 1.06 44.84
N LEU A 178 -37.30 1.56 45.88
CA LEU A 178 -37.54 1.30 47.31
C LEU A 178 -38.10 2.57 47.95
#